data_AF-A0A7T7I440-F1
#
_entry.id   AF-A0A7T7I440-F1
#
_cell.length_a   1.000
_cell.length_b   1.000
_cell.length_c   1.000
_cell.angle_alpha   90.00
_cell.angle_beta   90.00
_cell.angle_gamma   90.00
#
_symmetry.space_group_name_H-M   'P 1'
#
loop_
_entity.id
_entity.type
_entity.pdbx_description
1 polymer ?
#
loop_
_entity_poly.entity_id
_entity_poly.type
_entity_poly.pdbx_seq_one_letter_code
_entity_poly.pdbx_strand_id
1 'polypeptide(L)'
;MHDQGGDTAKDTDRHIGRRALLIGGAVAAVGTAVLAQDDLRRMWWRLPSVEKPRKEGEVDFRGARWVAASSSNWRMADRPDDFGIDRVIIHVTQGSYASAVKVFQNPAHGAATHYIVRQDGRVTQMIRELDVAFHAGNRDFNERSVGIEHEGFVDRPKDFTDAMYEASARLTARICARYDIPVDREHIIGHVEVPGTDHTDPGPHWDWKRYIPLVREAAERSASPSAEPSTRSA
;
A
#
# COMPACT_ATOMS: atom_id res chain seq x y z
N MET A 1 -54.77 -62.65 -32.12
CA MET A 1 -56.03 -61.94 -31.83
C MET A 1 -55.73 -60.95 -30.70
N HIS A 2 -56.00 -59.66 -30.94
CA HIS A 2 -55.65 -58.46 -30.13
C HIS A 2 -54.15 -58.10 -30.21
N ASP A 3 -53.64 -57.01 -30.82
CA ASP A 3 -54.07 -55.61 -31.11
C ASP A 3 -54.03 -54.60 -29.94
N GLN A 4 -53.53 -53.39 -30.27
CA GLN A 4 -53.41 -52.11 -29.55
C GLN A 4 -52.23 -52.03 -28.55
N GLY A 5 -51.26 -51.10 -28.63
CA GLY A 5 -51.26 -49.73 -29.17
C GLY A 5 -51.20 -48.73 -28.00
N GLY A 6 -50.12 -47.96 -27.86
CA GLY A 6 -50.01 -46.92 -26.81
C GLY A 6 -48.68 -46.19 -26.84
N ASP A 7 -48.76 -44.88 -27.04
CA ASP A 7 -47.75 -43.97 -27.57
C ASP A 7 -47.30 -42.93 -26.51
N THR A 8 -46.24 -42.19 -26.82
CA THR A 8 -45.85 -40.84 -26.31
C THR A 8 -45.04 -40.64 -25.01
N ALA A 9 -44.20 -39.58 -25.11
CA ALA A 9 -43.05 -39.19 -24.32
C ALA A 9 -43.30 -38.07 -23.29
N LYS A 10 -42.32 -37.87 -22.38
CA LYS A 10 -41.85 -36.63 -21.69
C LYS A 10 -41.21 -37.04 -20.34
N ASP A 11 -40.27 -36.35 -19.69
CA ASP A 11 -39.26 -35.32 -19.94
C ASP A 11 -38.48 -35.20 -18.60
N THR A 12 -37.19 -34.84 -18.67
CA THR A 12 -36.26 -34.26 -17.67
C THR A 12 -36.46 -34.39 -16.14
N ASP A 13 -35.39 -34.82 -15.43
CA ASP A 13 -34.45 -33.94 -14.66
C ASP A 13 -33.43 -34.83 -13.91
N ARG A 14 -32.11 -34.78 -14.19
CA ARG A 14 -31.07 -33.86 -13.68
C ARG A 14 -30.73 -34.07 -12.20
N HIS A 15 -29.53 -34.61 -11.94
CA HIS A 15 -28.57 -34.12 -10.91
C HIS A 15 -27.24 -34.89 -11.02
N ILE A 16 -26.23 -34.28 -11.64
CA ILE A 16 -24.84 -34.77 -11.63
C ILE A 16 -24.08 -33.99 -10.56
N GLY A 17 -23.61 -34.70 -9.54
CA GLY A 17 -22.84 -34.15 -8.42
C GLY A 17 -21.43 -33.74 -8.82
N ARG A 18 -21.05 -32.51 -8.45
CA ARG A 18 -19.68 -31.99 -8.46
C ARG A 18 -19.03 -32.28 -7.10
N ARG A 19 -17.81 -32.84 -7.07
CA ARG A 19 -16.70 -32.46 -6.17
C ARG A 19 -15.55 -33.47 -6.27
N ALA A 20 -14.57 -33.17 -7.11
CA ALA A 20 -13.17 -33.54 -6.91
C ALA A 20 -12.33 -32.67 -7.86
N LEU A 21 -11.78 -31.57 -7.35
CA LEU A 21 -10.62 -30.95 -7.99
C LEU A 21 -9.59 -30.71 -6.89
N LEU A 22 -8.60 -31.60 -6.89
CA LEU A 22 -7.35 -31.49 -6.16
C LEU A 22 -6.63 -30.24 -6.66
N ILE A 23 -6.38 -29.28 -5.76
CA ILE A 23 -5.49 -28.16 -6.04
C ILE A 23 -4.06 -28.70 -5.92
N GLY A 24 -3.52 -29.13 -7.07
CA GLY A 24 -2.11 -29.33 -7.31
C GLY A 24 -1.80 -28.63 -8.63
N GLY A 25 -1.02 -27.53 -8.57
CA GLY A 25 -0.78 -26.69 -9.74
C GLY A 25 0.36 -25.71 -9.56
N ALA A 26 1.49 -26.18 -9.02
CA ALA A 26 2.77 -25.59 -9.39
C ALA A 26 3.24 -26.25 -10.70
N VAL A 27 3.87 -25.45 -11.56
CA VAL A 27 4.58 -25.80 -12.81
C VAL A 27 3.76 -25.70 -14.12
N ALA A 28 3.73 -24.49 -14.67
CA ALA A 28 4.00 -24.25 -16.11
C ALA A 28 4.29 -22.75 -16.35
N ALA A 29 5.57 -22.33 -16.28
CA ALA A 29 6.18 -21.32 -17.18
C ALA A 29 7.58 -20.91 -16.66
N VAL A 30 8.61 -21.67 -17.02
CA VAL A 30 10.01 -21.33 -16.71
C VAL A 30 10.57 -20.22 -17.64
N GLY A 31 9.78 -19.73 -18.61
CA GLY A 31 10.21 -18.68 -19.57
C GLY A 31 9.75 -17.25 -19.27
N THR A 32 8.72 -17.04 -18.44
CA THR A 32 8.12 -15.72 -18.12
C THR A 32 8.38 -15.24 -16.68
N ALA A 33 9.12 -16.03 -15.90
CA ALA A 33 9.25 -15.82 -14.45
C ALA A 33 9.97 -14.52 -14.03
N VAL A 34 10.76 -13.90 -14.89
CA VAL A 34 11.47 -12.65 -14.58
C VAL A 34 10.62 -11.41 -14.90
N LEU A 35 9.74 -11.47 -15.89
CA LEU A 35 8.89 -10.33 -16.30
C LEU A 35 7.61 -10.18 -15.45
N ALA A 36 7.33 -11.12 -14.55
CA ALA A 36 6.10 -11.12 -13.74
C ALA A 36 6.33 -10.95 -12.22
N GLN A 37 7.56 -10.67 -11.76
CA GLN A 37 7.82 -10.65 -10.31
C GLN A 37 7.04 -9.57 -9.56
N ASP A 38 6.90 -8.37 -10.14
CA ASP A 38 6.13 -7.29 -9.52
C ASP A 38 4.62 -7.58 -9.53
N ASP A 39 4.10 -8.18 -10.60
CA ASP A 39 2.68 -8.58 -10.72
C ASP A 39 2.34 -9.77 -9.81
N LEU A 40 3.24 -10.75 -9.68
CA LEU A 40 3.08 -11.88 -8.77
C LEU A 40 3.15 -11.44 -7.30
N ARG A 41 4.00 -10.47 -6.94
CA ARG A 41 4.03 -9.88 -5.59
C ARG A 41 2.76 -9.09 -5.30
N ARG A 42 2.23 -8.34 -6.28
CA ARG A 42 0.93 -7.65 -6.16
C ARG A 42 -0.21 -8.63 -5.96
N MET A 43 -0.27 -9.69 -6.78
CA MET A 43 -1.29 -10.74 -6.65
C MET A 43 -1.19 -11.45 -5.30
N TRP A 44 0.01 -11.83 -4.88
CA TRP A 44 0.24 -12.51 -3.61
C TRP A 44 -0.20 -11.68 -2.40
N TRP A 45 0.02 -10.36 -2.44
CA TRP A 45 -0.43 -9.46 -1.36
C TRP A 45 -1.96 -9.35 -1.22
N ARG A 46 -2.71 -9.79 -2.23
CA ARG A 46 -4.17 -9.72 -2.31
C ARG A 46 -4.86 -11.07 -2.25
N LEU A 47 -4.12 -12.16 -2.07
CA LEU A 47 -4.74 -13.47 -1.94
C LEU A 47 -5.39 -13.59 -0.56
N PRO A 48 -6.73 -13.70 -0.47
CA PRO A 48 -7.40 -13.85 0.81
C PRO A 48 -6.97 -15.18 1.44
N SER A 49 -6.84 -15.20 2.78
CA SER A 49 -6.48 -16.39 3.55
C SER A 49 -5.08 -16.96 3.30
N VAL A 50 -4.18 -16.21 2.65
CA VAL A 50 -2.74 -16.52 2.63
C VAL A 50 -2.11 -15.85 3.83
N GLU A 51 -1.50 -16.64 4.71
CA GLU A 51 -0.73 -16.10 5.83
C GLU A 51 0.47 -15.31 5.28
N LYS A 52 0.41 -13.98 5.38
CA LYS A 52 1.50 -13.09 4.96
C LYS A 52 2.56 -13.11 6.07
N PRO A 53 3.75 -13.71 5.87
CA PRO A 53 4.75 -13.86 6.91
C PRO A 53 5.18 -12.49 7.44
N ARG A 54 5.08 -12.31 8.75
CA ARG A 54 5.38 -11.06 9.46
C ARG A 54 6.78 -11.13 10.08
N LYS A 55 7.82 -11.16 9.26
CA LYS A 55 9.20 -11.22 9.78
C LYS A 55 9.71 -9.83 10.13
N GLU A 56 9.87 -9.55 11.43
CA GLU A 56 10.41 -8.27 11.90
C GLU A 56 11.69 -7.86 11.13
N GLY A 57 11.76 -6.60 10.73
CA GLY A 57 12.84 -6.08 9.89
C GLY A 57 12.62 -6.17 8.38
N GLU A 58 11.66 -6.99 7.91
CA GLU A 58 11.22 -6.92 6.51
C GLU A 58 10.34 -5.69 6.28
N VAL A 59 10.70 -4.92 5.26
CA VAL A 59 10.03 -3.68 4.86
C VAL A 59 9.16 -3.91 3.64
N ASP A 60 7.99 -3.26 3.61
CA ASP A 60 7.11 -3.29 2.46
C ASP A 60 7.72 -2.43 1.33
N PHE A 61 8.28 -1.27 1.67
CA PHE A 61 9.00 -0.42 0.71
C PHE A 61 10.50 -0.74 0.67
N ARG A 62 10.98 -1.28 -0.47
CA ARG A 62 12.39 -1.61 -0.68
C ARG A 62 13.28 -0.39 -0.47
N GLY A 63 14.28 -0.53 0.40
CA GLY A 63 15.23 0.54 0.74
C GLY A 63 14.83 1.38 1.96
N ALA A 64 13.65 1.15 2.55
CA ALA A 64 13.32 1.71 3.85
C ALA A 64 14.18 1.08 4.96
N ARG A 65 14.48 1.89 5.99
CA ARG A 65 15.02 1.41 7.26
C ARG A 65 13.87 0.96 8.16
N TRP A 66 13.94 -0.23 8.74
CA TRP A 66 12.96 -0.64 9.75
C TRP A 66 13.30 -0.04 11.12
N VAL A 67 12.31 0.59 11.77
CA VAL A 67 12.36 1.03 13.18
C VAL A 67 10.97 0.87 13.78
N ALA A 68 10.73 -0.21 14.53
CA ALA A 68 9.41 -0.51 15.06
C ALA A 68 8.86 0.64 15.94
N ALA A 69 7.60 1.02 15.68
CA ALA A 69 6.79 1.80 16.61
C ALA A 69 6.36 0.94 17.81
N SER A 70 5.96 1.58 18.91
CA SER A 70 5.37 0.86 20.04
C SER A 70 4.07 0.17 19.62
N SER A 71 3.86 -1.09 20.05
CA SER A 71 2.62 -1.83 19.81
C SER A 71 1.38 -1.20 20.46
N SER A 72 1.54 -0.21 21.34
CA SER A 72 0.42 0.57 21.88
C SER A 72 -0.10 1.65 20.90
N ASN A 73 0.66 1.96 19.84
CA ASN A 73 0.39 3.06 18.92
C ASN A 73 -0.17 2.60 17.56
N TRP A 74 -0.47 1.31 17.44
CA TRP A 74 -1.08 0.68 16.27
C TRP A 74 -1.83 -0.58 16.71
N ARG A 75 -2.62 -1.17 15.82
CA ARG A 75 -3.25 -2.48 16.08
C ARG A 75 -3.03 -3.45 14.96
N MET A 76 -2.92 -4.73 15.33
CA MET A 76 -2.80 -5.81 14.38
C MET A 76 -4.02 -5.86 13.45
N ALA A 77 -3.77 -6.07 12.16
CA ALA A 77 -4.78 -6.32 11.13
C ALA A 77 -4.16 -7.12 9.98
N ASP A 78 -4.97 -7.62 9.06
CA ASP A 78 -4.55 -8.23 7.80
C ASP A 78 -5.15 -7.45 6.61
N ARG A 79 -4.71 -6.20 6.43
CA ARG A 79 -5.17 -5.38 5.30
C ARG A 79 -4.55 -5.84 3.98
N PRO A 80 -5.24 -5.77 2.84
CA PRO A 80 -6.53 -5.13 2.64
C PRO A 80 -7.74 -6.03 2.96
N ASP A 81 -7.53 -7.26 3.45
CA ASP A 81 -8.60 -8.25 3.64
C ASP A 81 -9.57 -7.84 4.77
N ASP A 82 -9.02 -7.39 5.91
CA ASP A 82 -9.83 -6.86 7.00
C ASP A 82 -10.44 -5.48 6.65
N PHE A 83 -9.64 -4.61 6.02
CA PHE A 83 -10.00 -3.25 5.66
C PHE A 83 -9.29 -2.85 4.37
N GLY A 84 -10.06 -2.54 3.32
CA GLY A 84 -9.49 -2.05 2.06
C GLY A 84 -8.67 -0.79 2.27
N ILE A 85 -7.42 -0.78 1.78
CA ILE A 85 -6.56 0.41 1.79
C ILE A 85 -6.82 1.17 0.50
N ASP A 86 -7.41 2.35 0.61
CA ASP A 86 -7.84 3.15 -0.53
C ASP A 86 -7.19 4.53 -0.58
N ARG A 87 -6.37 4.91 0.42
CA ARG A 87 -5.75 6.24 0.45
C ARG A 87 -4.37 6.28 1.10
N VAL A 88 -3.64 7.34 0.78
CA VAL A 88 -2.38 7.73 1.43
C VAL A 88 -2.60 9.07 2.11
N ILE A 89 -2.19 9.19 3.37
CA ILE A 89 -2.31 10.44 4.13
C ILE A 89 -0.92 11.00 4.37
N ILE A 90 -0.71 12.23 3.93
CA ILE A 90 0.53 12.97 4.04
C ILE A 90 0.50 13.84 5.29
N HIS A 91 1.51 13.65 6.12
CA HIS A 91 1.68 14.36 7.38
C HIS A 91 2.98 15.13 7.42
N VAL A 92 3.07 16.10 8.32
CA VAL A 92 4.31 16.77 8.72
C VAL A 92 4.48 16.64 10.22
N THR A 93 5.63 16.11 10.63
CA THR A 93 5.91 15.73 12.02
C THR A 93 5.88 16.87 13.02
N GLN A 94 6.01 18.13 12.58
CA GLN A 94 6.25 19.30 13.42
C GLN A 94 7.49 19.13 14.29
N GLY A 95 8.55 18.53 13.71
CA GLY A 95 9.75 18.17 14.43
C GLY A 95 10.81 17.50 13.57
N SER A 96 11.84 17.00 14.25
CA SER A 96 12.92 16.22 13.63
C SER A 96 12.54 14.75 13.47
N TYR A 97 13.28 14.04 12.63
CA TYR A 97 13.24 12.59 12.52
C TYR A 97 13.45 11.89 13.86
N ALA A 98 14.46 12.32 14.62
CA ALA A 98 14.80 11.70 15.90
C ALA A 98 13.69 11.87 16.93
N SER A 99 13.04 13.06 16.97
CA SER A 99 11.89 13.29 17.84
C SER A 99 10.69 12.44 17.42
N ALA A 100 10.38 12.35 16.12
CA ALA A 100 9.28 11.53 15.62
C ALA A 100 9.46 10.05 16.00
N VAL A 101 10.64 9.48 15.74
CA VAL A 101 10.96 8.09 16.14
C VAL A 101 10.80 7.89 17.65
N LYS A 102 11.37 8.79 18.47
CA LYS A 102 11.28 8.69 19.94
C LYS A 102 9.83 8.70 20.41
N VAL A 103 9.01 9.56 19.84
CA VAL A 103 7.60 9.73 20.20
C VAL A 103 6.77 8.52 19.77
N PHE A 104 6.95 8.01 18.56
CA PHE A 104 6.22 6.83 18.07
C PHE A 104 6.66 5.51 18.75
N GLN A 105 7.85 5.49 19.39
CA GLN A 105 8.29 4.39 20.25
C GLN A 105 7.78 4.50 21.70
N ASN A 106 7.20 5.63 22.10
CA ASN A 106 6.63 5.79 23.44
C ASN A 106 5.24 5.12 23.50
N PRO A 107 5.03 4.10 24.35
CA PRO A 107 3.73 3.44 24.48
C PRO A 107 2.62 4.33 25.04
N ALA A 108 2.97 5.45 25.69
CA ALA A 108 1.98 6.41 26.21
C ALA A 108 1.57 7.47 25.18
N HIS A 109 2.13 7.46 23.96
CA HIS A 109 1.83 8.50 22.97
C HIS A 109 0.46 8.32 22.31
N GLY A 110 0.06 7.07 22.04
CA GLY A 110 -1.24 6.74 21.45
C GLY A 110 -1.33 6.95 19.93
N ALA A 111 -0.23 7.33 19.27
CA ALA A 111 -0.19 7.57 17.82
C ALA A 111 1.13 7.11 17.21
N ALA A 112 1.09 6.69 15.94
CA ALA A 112 2.26 6.36 15.13
C ALA A 112 1.86 6.31 13.65
N THR A 113 2.86 6.25 12.76
CA THR A 113 2.69 6.24 11.31
C THR A 113 3.33 5.00 10.68
N HIS A 114 2.99 4.69 9.43
CA HIS A 114 3.65 3.60 8.70
C HIS A 114 5.06 3.99 8.28
N TYR A 115 5.24 5.23 7.81
CA TYR A 115 6.52 5.70 7.28
C TYR A 115 6.90 7.09 7.77
N ILE A 116 8.21 7.35 7.88
CA ILE A 116 8.79 8.69 8.01
C ILE A 116 9.75 8.93 6.85
N VAL A 117 9.62 10.09 6.20
CA VAL A 117 10.53 10.59 5.16
C VAL A 117 11.32 11.78 5.71
N ARG A 118 12.65 11.67 5.66
CA ARG A 118 13.58 12.69 6.12
C ARG A 118 13.84 13.76 5.06
N GLN A 119 14.38 14.90 5.49
CA GLN A 119 14.81 15.98 4.57
C GLN A 119 15.90 15.55 3.57
N ASP A 120 16.64 14.48 3.88
CA ASP A 120 17.63 13.91 2.97
C ASP A 120 17.07 12.78 2.07
N GLY A 121 15.76 12.57 2.07
CA GLY A 121 15.07 11.55 1.28
C GLY A 121 15.17 10.13 1.82
N ARG A 122 15.79 9.91 2.99
CA ARG A 122 15.80 8.58 3.62
C ARG A 122 14.42 8.23 4.19
N VAL A 123 13.96 7.02 3.88
CA VAL A 123 12.66 6.49 4.32
C VAL A 123 12.86 5.52 5.48
N THR A 124 12.05 5.66 6.52
CA THR A 124 11.93 4.71 7.63
C THR A 124 10.55 4.12 7.63
N GLN A 125 10.43 2.81 7.79
CA GLN A 125 9.17 2.12 8.01
C GLN A 125 9.08 1.73 9.48
N MET A 126 7.94 2.06 10.12
CA MET A 126 7.71 1.80 11.53
C MET A 126 6.62 0.78 11.82
N ILE A 127 5.65 0.69 10.91
CA ILE A 127 4.51 -0.22 10.97
C ILE A 127 4.34 -0.83 9.58
N ARG A 128 3.93 -2.09 9.51
CA ARG A 128 3.58 -2.75 8.25
C ARG A 128 2.33 -2.13 7.67
N GLU A 129 2.24 -2.04 6.35
CA GLU A 129 1.01 -1.57 5.70
C GLU A 129 -0.18 -2.52 5.95
N LEU A 130 0.06 -3.79 6.29
CA LEU A 130 -0.98 -4.74 6.71
C LEU A 130 -1.67 -4.36 8.03
N ASP A 131 -0.94 -3.72 8.95
CA ASP A 131 -1.40 -3.36 10.29
C ASP A 131 -1.93 -1.92 10.31
N VAL A 132 -2.81 -1.58 11.25
CA VAL A 132 -3.45 -0.26 11.30
C VAL A 132 -2.67 0.67 12.23
N ALA A 133 -1.99 1.67 11.67
CA ALA A 133 -1.38 2.75 12.44
C ALA A 133 -2.43 3.76 12.94
N PHE A 134 -2.21 4.35 14.11
CA PHE A 134 -3.05 5.43 14.65
C PHE A 134 -2.46 6.79 14.28
N HIS A 135 -2.72 7.28 13.06
CA HIS A 135 -2.11 8.53 12.54
C HIS A 135 -3.11 9.63 12.16
N ALA A 136 -4.33 9.26 11.78
CA ALA A 136 -5.30 10.21 11.21
C ALA A 136 -6.17 10.90 12.28
N GLY A 137 -6.15 10.46 13.54
CA GLY A 137 -7.12 10.89 14.56
C GLY A 137 -8.56 10.43 14.29
N ASN A 138 -8.77 9.67 13.21
CA ASN A 138 -10.07 9.17 12.77
C ASN A 138 -9.94 7.67 12.47
N ARG A 139 -10.76 6.85 13.14
CA ARG A 139 -10.66 5.39 13.07
C ARG A 139 -10.87 4.84 11.65
N ASP A 140 -11.89 5.32 10.95
CA ASP A 140 -12.19 4.86 9.58
C ASP A 140 -11.03 5.18 8.63
N PHE A 141 -10.44 6.35 8.76
CA PHE A 141 -9.28 6.75 7.95
C PHE A 141 -8.02 5.97 8.33
N ASN A 142 -7.77 5.70 9.61
CA ASN A 142 -6.66 4.83 10.03
C ASN A 142 -6.78 3.43 9.39
N GLU A 143 -7.98 2.85 9.40
CA GLU A 143 -8.24 1.50 8.89
C GLU A 143 -8.01 1.42 7.38
N ARG A 144 -8.31 2.49 6.64
CA ARG A 144 -8.29 2.49 5.17
C ARG A 144 -7.11 3.20 4.53
N SER A 145 -6.09 3.58 5.31
CA SER A 145 -4.98 4.37 4.78
C SER A 145 -3.58 3.94 5.21
N VAL A 146 -2.60 4.44 4.45
CA VAL A 146 -1.19 4.45 4.83
C VAL A 146 -0.75 5.88 5.12
N GLY A 147 -0.46 6.18 6.39
CA GLY A 147 0.18 7.43 6.81
C GLY A 147 1.68 7.53 6.47
N ILE A 148 2.10 8.70 6.00
CA ILE A 148 3.51 9.06 5.75
C ILE A 148 3.83 10.40 6.42
N GLU A 149 4.73 10.38 7.38
CA GLU A 149 5.25 11.55 8.08
C GLU A 149 6.44 12.16 7.37
N HIS A 150 6.46 13.49 7.25
CA HIS A 150 7.59 14.24 6.69
C HIS A 150 8.28 15.04 7.79
N GLU A 151 9.59 14.85 7.93
CA GLU A 151 10.43 15.60 8.87
C GLU A 151 10.39 17.10 8.54
N GLY A 152 10.07 17.96 9.52
CA GLY A 152 10.06 19.40 9.33
C GLY A 152 8.90 20.10 10.03
N PHE A 153 8.71 21.37 9.69
CA PHE A 153 7.64 22.21 10.21
C PHE A 153 6.79 22.81 9.08
N VAL A 154 5.48 22.84 9.28
CA VAL A 154 4.49 23.31 8.28
C VAL A 154 4.66 24.78 7.89
N ASP A 155 5.29 25.59 8.75
CA ASP A 155 5.55 27.02 8.57
C ASP A 155 6.96 27.32 8.01
N ARG A 156 7.72 26.27 7.65
CA ARG A 156 9.10 26.39 7.14
C ARG A 156 9.21 25.77 5.74
N PRO A 157 8.97 26.54 4.67
CA PRO A 157 9.05 26.03 3.29
C PRO A 157 10.36 25.30 2.95
N LYS A 158 11.48 25.77 3.51
CA LYS A 158 12.81 25.18 3.30
C LYS A 158 12.95 23.75 3.83
N ASP A 159 12.06 23.31 4.72
CA ASP A 159 12.10 21.97 5.27
C ASP A 159 11.60 20.92 4.26
N PHE A 160 10.83 21.35 3.25
CA PHE A 160 10.32 20.49 2.16
C PHE A 160 11.32 20.43 1.00
N THR A 161 12.34 19.60 1.15
CA THR A 161 13.43 19.49 0.17
C THR A 161 13.05 18.67 -1.07
N ASP A 162 13.82 18.83 -2.14
CA ASP A 162 13.66 18.03 -3.35
C ASP A 162 13.82 16.53 -3.08
N ALA A 163 14.83 16.16 -2.29
CA ALA A 163 15.10 14.77 -1.92
C ALA A 163 13.92 14.14 -1.14
N MET A 164 13.29 14.91 -0.25
CA MET A 164 12.09 14.49 0.46
C MET A 164 10.91 14.26 -0.50
N TYR A 165 10.62 15.24 -1.37
CA TYR A 165 9.52 15.14 -2.33
C TYR A 165 9.69 13.93 -3.26
N GLU A 166 10.89 13.73 -3.81
CA GLU A 166 11.17 12.60 -4.70
C GLU A 166 11.07 11.25 -3.99
N ALA A 167 11.61 11.14 -2.78
CA ALA A 167 11.55 9.91 -2.00
C ALA A 167 10.11 9.56 -1.60
N SER A 168 9.38 10.56 -1.10
CA SER A 168 7.97 10.43 -0.76
C SER A 168 7.13 10.07 -1.97
N ALA A 169 7.38 10.68 -3.13
CA ALA A 169 6.66 10.37 -4.36
C ALA A 169 6.88 8.92 -4.83
N ARG A 170 8.12 8.41 -4.75
CA ARG A 170 8.42 6.99 -5.03
C ARG A 170 7.73 6.05 -4.05
N LEU A 171 7.73 6.39 -2.77
CA LEU A 171 7.04 5.62 -1.74
C LEU A 171 5.53 5.56 -2.01
N THR A 172 4.88 6.71 -2.17
CA THR A 172 3.46 6.83 -2.46
C THR A 172 3.08 6.11 -3.75
N ALA A 173 3.88 6.24 -4.82
CA ALA A 173 3.64 5.52 -6.07
C ALA A 173 3.63 3.99 -5.89
N ARG A 174 4.54 3.44 -5.07
CA ARG A 174 4.58 2.00 -4.79
C ARG A 174 3.43 1.55 -3.87
N ILE A 175 3.00 2.38 -2.92
CA ILE A 175 1.79 2.13 -2.12
C ILE A 175 0.56 2.09 -3.04
N CYS A 176 0.38 3.12 -3.88
CA CYS A 176 -0.72 3.19 -4.82
C CYS A 176 -0.75 1.97 -5.74
N ALA A 177 0.40 1.58 -6.25
CA ALA A 177 0.52 0.42 -7.13
C ALA A 177 0.21 -0.92 -6.41
N ARG A 178 0.58 -1.08 -5.13
CA ARG A 178 0.24 -2.28 -4.35
C ARG A 178 -1.26 -2.42 -4.13
N TYR A 179 -1.95 -1.31 -3.89
CA TYR A 179 -3.35 -1.31 -3.45
C TYR A 179 -4.35 -0.80 -4.52
N ASP A 180 -3.91 -0.58 -5.76
CA ASP A 180 -4.70 0.01 -6.85
C ASP A 180 -5.34 1.36 -6.48
N ILE A 181 -4.63 2.18 -5.73
CA ILE A 181 -5.09 3.52 -5.38
C ILE A 181 -4.82 4.45 -6.58
N PRO A 182 -5.83 5.18 -7.08
CA PRO A 182 -5.62 6.21 -8.09
C PRO A 182 -4.65 7.31 -7.62
N VAL A 183 -3.78 7.78 -8.53
CA VAL A 183 -2.82 8.85 -8.23
C VAL A 183 -3.48 10.21 -8.48
N ASP A 184 -4.29 10.64 -7.52
CA ASP A 184 -5.02 11.90 -7.51
C ASP A 184 -5.20 12.46 -6.09
N ARG A 185 -5.90 13.59 -5.99
CA ARG A 185 -6.13 14.31 -4.74
C ARG A 185 -7.35 13.82 -3.95
N GLU A 186 -8.13 12.91 -4.50
CA GLU A 186 -9.22 12.26 -3.77
C GLU A 186 -8.67 11.14 -2.89
N HIS A 187 -7.57 10.50 -3.31
CA HIS A 187 -6.99 9.35 -2.62
C HIS A 187 -5.62 9.61 -1.99
N ILE A 188 -4.90 10.63 -2.43
CA ILE A 188 -3.68 11.11 -1.75
C ILE A 188 -4.07 12.43 -1.11
N ILE A 189 -4.21 12.44 0.21
CA ILE A 189 -4.72 13.58 0.98
C ILE A 189 -3.70 14.05 2.03
N GLY A 190 -3.84 15.27 2.52
CA GLY A 190 -3.16 15.75 3.72
C GLY A 190 -3.95 15.42 4.98
N HIS A 191 -3.30 15.43 6.14
CA HIS A 191 -3.99 15.19 7.41
C HIS A 191 -5.11 16.20 7.66
N VAL A 192 -4.91 17.47 7.29
CA VAL A 192 -5.91 18.56 7.36
C VAL A 192 -7.21 18.27 6.59
N GLU A 193 -7.19 17.34 5.64
CA GLU A 193 -8.36 16.94 4.85
C GLU A 193 -9.12 15.76 5.47
N VAL A 194 -8.63 15.19 6.58
CA VAL A 194 -9.31 14.13 7.32
C VAL A 194 -10.52 14.72 8.08
N PRO A 195 -11.74 14.17 7.91
CA PRO A 195 -12.92 14.65 8.61
C PRO A 195 -12.76 14.61 10.13
N GLY A 196 -13.08 15.73 10.78
CA GLY A 196 -13.06 15.88 12.24
C GLY A 196 -11.66 16.09 12.83
N THR A 197 -10.64 16.26 12.00
CA THR A 197 -9.29 16.60 12.46
C THR A 197 -9.21 18.05 12.95
N ASP A 198 -8.42 18.30 13.99
CA ASP A 198 -7.95 19.64 14.41
C ASP A 198 -6.53 19.94 13.89
N HIS A 199 -5.94 18.99 13.17
CA HIS A 199 -4.61 19.11 12.57
C HIS A 199 -4.62 19.99 11.32
N THR A 200 -3.47 20.61 11.04
CA THR A 200 -3.28 21.54 9.92
C THR A 200 -2.20 21.10 8.94
N ASP A 201 -1.49 20.00 9.22
CA ASP A 201 -0.47 19.44 8.36
C ASP A 201 -1.08 18.76 7.11
N PRO A 202 -0.36 18.72 5.97
CA PRO A 202 1.04 19.11 5.77
C PRO A 202 1.26 20.62 5.62
N GLY A 203 0.21 21.42 5.79
CA GLY A 203 0.29 22.87 5.84
C GLY A 203 0.34 23.56 4.47
N PRO A 204 0.33 24.90 4.46
CA PRO A 204 0.19 25.69 3.24
C PRO A 204 1.41 25.61 2.31
N HIS A 205 2.55 25.15 2.82
CA HIS A 205 3.80 25.07 2.07
C HIS A 205 4.05 23.71 1.43
N TRP A 206 3.15 22.73 1.66
CA TRP A 206 3.18 21.48 0.91
C TRP A 206 2.66 21.70 -0.51
N ASP A 207 3.55 21.64 -1.48
CA ASP A 207 3.23 21.85 -2.88
C ASP A 207 2.60 20.60 -3.52
N TRP A 208 1.27 20.52 -3.47
CA TRP A 208 0.50 19.48 -4.15
C TRP A 208 0.64 19.49 -5.67
N LYS A 209 0.84 20.67 -6.28
CA LYS A 209 1.00 20.82 -7.74
C LYS A 209 2.33 20.25 -8.20
N ARG A 210 3.33 20.24 -7.33
CA ARG A 210 4.59 19.52 -7.53
C ARG A 210 4.46 18.04 -7.19
N TYR A 211 3.85 17.72 -6.04
CA TYR A 211 3.87 16.36 -5.49
C TYR A 211 3.13 15.34 -6.35
N ILE A 212 1.90 15.65 -6.78
CA ILE A 212 1.08 14.68 -7.54
C ILE A 212 1.74 14.30 -8.88
N PRO A 213 2.28 15.23 -9.69
CA PRO A 213 3.07 14.86 -10.86
C PRO A 213 4.27 13.96 -10.55
N LEU A 214 5.04 14.25 -9.50
CA LEU A 214 6.16 13.40 -9.11
C LEU A 214 5.73 11.96 -8.78
N VAL A 215 4.57 11.79 -8.13
CA VAL A 215 4.01 10.47 -7.83
C VAL A 215 3.64 9.74 -9.13
N ARG A 216 2.99 10.43 -10.08
CA ARG A 216 2.62 9.85 -11.39
C ARG A 216 3.85 9.42 -12.18
N GLU A 217 4.85 10.29 -12.29
CA GLU A 217 6.11 9.96 -12.96
C GLU A 217 6.83 8.78 -12.29
N ALA A 218 6.81 8.70 -10.96
CA ALA A 218 7.39 7.57 -10.24
C ALA A 218 6.63 6.25 -10.49
N ALA A 219 5.30 6.32 -10.65
CA ALA A 219 4.47 5.18 -11.02
C ALA A 219 4.78 4.70 -12.44
N GLU A 220 4.90 5.62 -13.41
CA GLU A 220 5.25 5.31 -14.80
C GLU A 220 6.64 4.70 -14.94
N ARG A 221 7.64 5.26 -14.24
CA ARG A 221 9.00 4.70 -14.19
C ARG A 221 9.04 3.29 -13.60
N SER A 222 8.14 2.99 -12.66
CA SER A 222 8.04 1.66 -12.06
C SER A 222 7.34 0.65 -12.96
N ALA A 223 6.50 1.12 -13.90
CA ALA A 223 5.76 0.27 -14.83
C ALA A 223 6.53 0.01 -16.14
N SER A 224 7.51 0.85 -16.47
CA SER A 224 8.34 0.69 -17.67
C SER A 224 9.36 -0.43 -17.48
N PRO A 225 9.33 -1.51 -18.30
CA PRO A 225 10.40 -2.50 -18.28
C PRO A 225 11.70 -1.80 -18.71
N SER A 226 12.73 -1.91 -17.87
CA SER A 226 14.06 -1.32 -18.10
C SER A 226 14.48 -1.43 -19.57
N ALA A 227 14.61 -0.30 -20.26
CA ALA A 227 15.19 -0.29 -21.61
C ALA A 227 16.61 -0.87 -21.50
N GLU A 228 16.86 -2.00 -22.16
CA GLU A 228 18.19 -2.57 -22.26
C GLU A 228 19.15 -1.53 -22.85
N PRO A 229 20.39 -1.43 -22.34
CA PRO A 229 21.39 -0.59 -22.98
C PRO A 229 21.69 -1.19 -24.35
N SER A 230 21.34 -0.47 -25.43
CA SER A 230 21.68 -0.91 -26.79
C SER A 230 23.21 -0.97 -26.90
N THR A 231 23.76 -2.19 -26.89
CA THR A 231 25.13 -2.43 -27.29
C THR A 231 25.21 -2.20 -28.80
N ARG A 232 25.58 -0.98 -29.19
CA ARG A 232 26.08 -0.74 -30.55
C ARG A 232 27.42 -1.46 -30.66
N SER A 233 27.43 -2.58 -31.37
CA SER A 233 28.67 -3.17 -31.87
C SER A 233 29.23 -2.24 -32.95
N ALA A 234 30.52 -1.95 -32.82
CA ALA A 234 31.34 -1.24 -33.80
C ALA A 234 31.62 -2.12 -35.04
#